data_AF-A0A5N6JBZ4-F1
#
_entry.id   AF-A0A5N6JBZ4-F1
#
_cell.length_a   1.000
_cell.length_b   1.000
_cell.length_c   1.000
_cell.angle_alpha   90.00
_cell.angle_beta   90.00
_cell.angle_gamma   90.00
#
_symmetry.space_group_name_H-M   'P 1'
#
loop_
_entity.id
_entity.type
_entity.pdbx_description
1 polymer ?
#
loop_
_entity_poly.entity_id
_entity_poly.type
_entity_poly.pdbx_seq_one_letter_code
_entity_poly.pdbx_strand_id
1 'polypeptide(L)'
;MRSKVHHICNRRGKEKQKQDSELPSSPTPAIVESPEQADREPAVKPPIIGIQSVGEASTNGASLDGATLPEPLSLEACGENDNREQIEPESPERPPNAKQKLKSLGFDQESPGRVKEQIKGVLAEAKRQRDICEEKDWSIKVGDHEIRVRETAVQIIGWVTKIGDFAVGFTQPAEGPWSVIKLLLGGIEVYDKEKGALLSIVENVTRVIYSGQIYEYIYTLDKAGVEPTSRLYDVLVELYNFILELLIKSTDVSSNTAGQFLKSVFDPEKASDMLCTLRDHESRLADAVRVCEATAQANLDSLLRIQLEDAHMALVGVTHRIENVVQRMDDQERDKLLSWISDIKYGNHHDHVVERRTPETGTYSASSGILWLRGYPDTGKTFLTSHAIDHTSVSSTCAQKQVFAFFYCNREEEQRSKSLPVLRCFVRQLAGPMSGCRSVRVSLQEAWRAANDRGSDLNIEACKRQLLLSFNLYSKTIVVLDALDEVAISERRQLTQVLDEVVSQSTSTVKIFISSRPDEDITLLFESKPNIQIGLKTTSRASSFLTTYVTNMND
;
A
#
# COMPACT_ATOMS: atom_id res chain seq x y z
N MET A 1 30.83 16.35 29.77
CA MET A 1 32.31 16.22 29.90
C MET A 1 32.73 14.77 29.60
N ARG A 2 34.04 14.51 29.50
CA ARG A 2 34.76 13.21 29.35
C ARG A 2 34.01 11.98 29.93
N SER A 3 33.85 10.83 29.27
CA SER A 3 34.78 9.94 28.51
C SER A 3 35.45 8.85 29.38
N LYS A 4 35.77 7.70 28.75
CA LYS A 4 36.14 6.33 29.25
C LYS A 4 34.92 5.39 29.40
N VAL A 5 34.85 4.18 28.84
CA VAL A 5 35.81 3.18 28.29
C VAL A 5 36.63 2.42 29.33
N HIS A 6 36.33 1.12 29.49
CA HIS A 6 37.34 0.06 29.56
C HIS A 6 36.78 -1.33 29.21
N HIS A 7 37.39 -2.00 28.23
CA HIS A 7 37.41 -3.47 28.19
C HIS A 7 38.29 -4.00 29.33
N ILE A 8 38.02 -5.24 29.76
CA ILE A 8 39.05 -6.24 30.07
C ILE A 8 38.57 -7.61 29.59
N CYS A 9 39.49 -8.41 29.07
CA CYS A 9 39.30 -9.80 28.67
C CYS A 9 40.65 -10.52 28.87
N ASN A 10 40.67 -11.72 29.47
CA ASN A 10 41.54 -12.86 29.10
C ASN A 10 41.61 -13.98 30.17
N ARG A 11 41.65 -15.25 29.69
CA ARG A 11 42.50 -16.37 30.18
C ARG A 11 42.13 -17.05 31.54
N ARG A 12 42.47 -18.34 31.78
CA ARG A 12 43.26 -19.31 30.97
C ARG A 12 42.92 -20.80 31.25
N GLY A 13 42.49 -21.53 30.20
CA GLY A 13 42.82 -22.95 29.95
C GLY A 13 42.37 -24.03 30.97
N LYS A 14 42.82 -25.30 30.87
CA LYS A 14 43.59 -25.95 29.77
C LYS A 14 43.57 -27.50 29.90
N GLU A 15 43.05 -28.24 28.91
CA GLU A 15 43.45 -29.62 28.49
C GLU A 15 42.51 -30.06 27.35
N LYS A 16 42.91 -30.61 26.20
CA LYS A 16 43.87 -31.66 25.77
C LYS A 16 43.38 -33.11 25.94
N GLN A 17 42.84 -33.65 24.85
CA GLN A 17 43.29 -34.95 24.30
C GLN A 17 43.47 -34.84 22.77
N LYS A 18 44.10 -35.85 22.15
CA LYS A 18 44.69 -35.78 20.80
C LYS A 18 44.63 -37.17 20.15
N GLN A 19 44.25 -37.25 18.88
CA GLN A 19 44.54 -38.41 18.05
C GLN A 19 44.60 -38.05 16.56
N ASP A 20 45.36 -38.86 15.81
CA ASP A 20 45.87 -38.65 14.46
C ASP A 20 46.08 -40.05 13.84
N SER A 21 46.12 -40.25 12.52
CA SER A 21 46.02 -39.34 11.36
C SER A 21 45.06 -39.97 10.31
N GLU A 22 45.09 -39.88 8.97
CA GLU A 22 46.01 -39.32 7.96
C GLU A 22 45.22 -39.04 6.63
N LEU A 23 45.90 -38.97 5.48
CA LEU A 23 45.35 -38.99 4.11
C LEU A 23 46.05 -40.10 3.30
N PRO A 24 45.51 -40.60 2.17
CA PRO A 24 46.06 -40.11 0.87
C PRO A 24 45.14 -40.19 -0.39
N SER A 25 45.49 -39.34 -1.36
CA SER A 25 45.44 -39.47 -2.84
C SER A 25 44.29 -40.19 -3.59
N SER A 26 43.81 -39.51 -4.65
CA SER A 26 43.02 -40.05 -5.77
C SER A 26 43.82 -40.98 -6.72
N PRO A 27 43.12 -41.78 -7.54
CA PRO A 27 43.24 -41.57 -9.00
C PRO A 27 41.91 -41.76 -9.79
N THR A 28 41.95 -41.41 -11.08
CA THR A 28 40.94 -41.62 -12.13
C THR A 28 41.62 -42.14 -13.41
N PRO A 29 40.90 -42.64 -14.45
CA PRO A 29 39.50 -43.10 -14.52
C PRO A 29 39.39 -44.56 -15.03
N ALA A 30 38.15 -45.08 -15.18
CA ALA A 30 37.88 -46.32 -15.91
C ALA A 30 36.61 -46.18 -16.79
N ILE A 31 36.54 -46.93 -17.89
CA ILE A 31 35.49 -46.86 -18.93
C ILE A 31 34.66 -48.14 -18.89
N VAL A 32 33.32 -48.02 -18.84
CA VAL A 32 32.34 -49.04 -19.26
C VAL A 32 31.14 -48.32 -19.91
N GLU A 33 30.38 -49.03 -20.76
CA GLU A 33 29.47 -48.48 -21.79
C GLU A 33 28.01 -48.28 -21.35
N SER A 34 27.23 -47.63 -22.23
CA SER A 34 25.78 -47.46 -22.15
C SER A 34 25.01 -48.76 -22.42
N PRO A 35 23.75 -48.86 -21.97
CA PRO A 35 22.61 -48.64 -22.89
C PRO A 35 21.51 -47.79 -22.23
N GLU A 36 20.41 -47.38 -22.86
CA GLU A 36 20.00 -47.01 -24.23
C GLU A 36 18.48 -46.73 -24.09
N GLN A 37 18.01 -45.61 -24.63
CA GLN A 37 16.60 -45.25 -24.93
C GLN A 37 15.47 -45.53 -23.90
N ALA A 38 14.88 -44.44 -23.39
CA ALA A 38 13.47 -44.34 -23.02
C ALA A 38 12.95 -42.94 -23.39
N ASP A 39 11.63 -42.80 -23.59
CA ASP A 39 11.01 -41.66 -24.28
C ASP A 39 11.09 -40.29 -23.56
N ARG A 40 10.92 -39.23 -24.35
CA ARG A 40 10.75 -37.85 -23.85
C ARG A 40 9.33 -37.34 -24.14
N GLU A 41 8.54 -37.14 -23.10
CA GLU A 41 7.33 -36.31 -23.19
C GLU A 41 7.69 -34.82 -23.43
N PRO A 42 6.87 -34.07 -24.19
CA PRO A 42 7.05 -32.63 -24.38
C PRO A 42 6.53 -31.83 -23.17
N ALA A 43 7.36 -30.95 -22.63
CA ALA A 43 7.00 -30.12 -21.48
C ALA A 43 5.85 -29.15 -21.79
N VAL A 44 4.75 -29.25 -21.01
CA VAL A 44 3.60 -28.33 -21.07
C VAL A 44 4.01 -26.95 -20.56
N LYS A 45 3.81 -25.91 -21.38
CA LYS A 45 3.99 -24.51 -20.95
C LYS A 45 2.74 -24.00 -20.23
N PRO A 46 2.87 -23.17 -19.17
CA PRO A 46 1.73 -22.53 -18.54
C PRO A 46 1.06 -21.52 -19.48
N PRO A 47 -0.27 -21.30 -19.35
CA PRO A 47 -1.01 -20.40 -20.23
C PRO A 47 -0.67 -18.93 -19.97
N ILE A 48 -0.50 -18.17 -21.06
CA ILE A 48 -0.37 -16.70 -21.01
C ILE A 48 -1.78 -16.11 -20.97
N ILE A 49 -2.15 -15.48 -19.85
CA ILE A 49 -3.39 -14.70 -19.77
C ILE A 49 -3.17 -13.37 -20.49
N GLY A 50 -3.79 -13.22 -21.66
CA GLY A 50 -3.72 -11.99 -22.44
C GLY A 50 -4.58 -10.89 -21.83
N ILE A 51 -3.96 -9.77 -21.45
CA ILE A 51 -4.67 -8.55 -21.04
C ILE A 51 -5.34 -7.95 -22.29
N GLN A 52 -6.66 -8.02 -22.37
CA GLN A 52 -7.42 -7.29 -23.39
C GLN A 52 -7.50 -5.81 -23.01
N SER A 53 -7.16 -4.92 -23.95
CA SER A 53 -7.33 -3.49 -23.79
C SER A 53 -8.81 -3.12 -23.85
N VAL A 54 -9.36 -2.59 -22.75
CA VAL A 54 -10.65 -1.90 -22.79
C VAL A 54 -10.44 -0.57 -23.53
N GLY A 55 -11.21 -0.36 -24.61
CA GLY A 55 -11.03 0.77 -25.52
C GLY A 55 -11.54 2.11 -24.97
N GLU A 56 -11.09 3.19 -25.60
CA GLU A 56 -11.55 4.56 -25.32
C GLU A 56 -13.04 4.72 -25.65
N ALA A 57 -13.82 5.30 -24.74
CA ALA A 57 -15.24 5.54 -24.93
C ALA A 57 -15.64 6.98 -24.52
N SER A 58 -15.60 7.87 -25.50
CA SER A 58 -16.34 9.13 -25.66
C SER A 58 -16.85 9.85 -24.39
N THR A 59 -16.28 11.02 -24.11
CA THR A 59 -16.86 12.00 -23.18
C THR A 59 -18.23 12.50 -23.67
N ASN A 60 -19.28 12.31 -22.87
CA ASN A 60 -20.52 13.07 -22.96
C ASN A 60 -21.00 13.40 -21.54
N GLY A 61 -21.24 14.68 -21.27
CA GLY A 61 -21.63 15.15 -19.94
C GLY A 61 -23.13 15.04 -19.69
N ALA A 62 -23.50 14.60 -18.49
CA ALA A 62 -24.82 14.78 -17.91
C ALA A 62 -24.65 15.26 -16.47
N SER A 63 -25.23 16.42 -16.14
CA SER A 63 -25.26 16.92 -14.76
C SER A 63 -26.37 16.18 -14.00
N LEU A 64 -26.06 15.71 -12.80
CA LEU A 64 -27.05 15.21 -11.84
C LEU A 64 -26.71 15.75 -10.45
N ASP A 65 -27.72 16.31 -9.79
CA ASP A 65 -27.55 17.10 -8.57
C ASP A 65 -27.48 16.27 -7.29
N GLY A 66 -26.80 16.83 -6.30
CA GLY A 66 -27.20 16.80 -4.88
C GLY A 66 -27.61 15.45 -4.27
N ALA A 67 -26.63 14.59 -3.97
CA ALA A 67 -26.78 13.55 -2.94
C ALA A 67 -25.70 13.74 -1.86
N THR A 68 -26.12 13.97 -0.62
CA THR A 68 -25.21 14.22 0.52
C THR A 68 -24.43 12.96 0.88
N LEU A 69 -23.10 13.02 0.82
CA LEU A 69 -22.23 12.01 1.42
C LEU A 69 -22.40 12.04 2.95
N PRO A 70 -22.62 10.89 3.63
CA PRO A 70 -22.54 10.82 5.08
C PRO A 70 -21.15 11.23 5.57
N GLU A 71 -21.07 11.92 6.71
CA GLU A 71 -19.79 12.17 7.36
C GLU A 71 -19.12 10.84 7.76
N PRO A 72 -17.78 10.73 7.67
CA PRO A 72 -17.09 9.57 8.20
C PRO A 72 -17.29 9.52 9.71
N LEU A 73 -17.82 8.40 10.22
CA LEU A 73 -18.00 8.21 11.65
C LEU A 73 -16.65 8.29 12.37
N SER A 74 -16.48 9.33 13.17
CA SER A 74 -15.31 9.56 14.00
C SER A 74 -15.15 8.43 15.02
N LEU A 75 -14.33 7.42 14.68
CA LEU A 75 -13.74 6.55 15.68
C LEU A 75 -12.79 7.40 16.52
N GLU A 76 -13.26 7.84 17.69
CA GLU A 76 -12.39 8.40 18.71
C GLU A 76 -11.27 7.39 18.99
N ALA A 77 -10.03 7.88 19.10
CA ALA A 77 -8.90 7.04 19.41
C ALA A 77 -9.04 6.51 20.85
N CYS A 78 -9.56 5.29 20.99
CA CYS A 78 -9.57 4.53 22.24
C CYS A 78 -8.13 4.39 22.75
N GLY A 79 -7.75 5.29 23.65
CA GLY A 79 -6.38 5.41 24.14
C GLY A 79 -5.92 4.18 24.92
N GLU A 80 -4.60 4.07 25.07
CA GLU A 80 -3.91 3.02 25.81
C GLU A 80 -4.26 3.05 27.32
N ASN A 81 -5.41 2.48 27.69
CA ASN A 81 -5.76 2.16 29.06
C ASN A 81 -5.74 0.65 29.25
N ASP A 82 -4.58 0.17 29.72
CA ASP A 82 -4.33 -1.22 30.06
C ASP A 82 -5.12 -1.64 31.31
N ASN A 83 -6.37 -2.08 31.07
CA ASN A 83 -7.25 -2.69 32.06
C ASN A 83 -8.24 -3.66 31.37
N ARG A 84 -7.71 -4.66 30.66
CA ARG A 84 -8.48 -5.88 30.36
C ARG A 84 -8.52 -6.73 31.64
N GLU A 85 -9.46 -6.42 32.53
CA GLU A 85 -9.92 -7.43 33.48
C GLU A 85 -10.38 -8.66 32.69
N GLN A 86 -9.84 -9.82 33.05
CA GLN A 86 -10.21 -11.09 32.43
C GLN A 86 -11.59 -11.47 32.94
N ILE A 87 -12.62 -11.02 32.23
CA ILE A 87 -13.97 -11.58 32.35
C ILE A 87 -13.91 -12.99 31.77
N GLU A 88 -13.47 -13.95 32.59
CA GLU A 88 -13.76 -15.35 32.35
C GLU A 88 -15.29 -15.49 32.24
N PRO A 89 -15.82 -16.12 31.18
CA PRO A 89 -17.26 -16.35 31.08
C PRO A 89 -17.68 -17.27 32.24
N GLU A 90 -18.59 -16.79 33.09
CA GLU A 90 -19.11 -17.59 34.21
C GLU A 90 -19.66 -18.91 33.67
N SER A 91 -19.10 -20.03 34.16
CA SER A 91 -19.49 -21.35 33.69
C SER A 91 -20.99 -21.59 33.96
N PRO A 92 -21.79 -21.99 32.96
CA PRO A 92 -23.25 -21.95 33.06
C PRO A 92 -23.78 -22.81 34.23
N GLU A 93 -24.50 -22.15 35.14
CA GLU A 93 -25.05 -22.73 36.36
C GLU A 93 -25.97 -23.92 36.04
N ARG A 94 -25.61 -25.13 36.50
CA ARG A 94 -26.45 -26.34 36.29
C ARG A 94 -27.83 -26.17 36.93
N PRO A 95 -28.93 -26.57 36.26
CA PRO A 95 -30.27 -26.46 36.82
C PRO A 95 -30.43 -27.25 38.13
N PRO A 96 -31.19 -26.74 39.13
CA PRO A 96 -31.25 -27.32 40.47
C PRO A 96 -31.63 -28.79 40.54
N ASN A 97 -32.53 -29.24 39.66
CA ASN A 97 -33.03 -30.62 39.63
C ASN A 97 -31.92 -31.63 39.27
N ALA A 98 -31.01 -31.26 38.35
CA ALA A 98 -29.87 -32.08 37.99
C ALA A 98 -28.84 -32.14 39.14
N LYS A 99 -28.56 -30.99 39.78
CA LYS A 99 -27.71 -30.91 40.99
C LYS A 99 -28.24 -31.87 42.07
N GLN A 100 -29.53 -31.80 42.43
CA GLN A 100 -30.12 -32.68 43.45
C GLN A 100 -30.09 -34.17 43.10
N LYS A 101 -30.40 -34.54 41.84
CA LYS A 101 -30.49 -35.96 41.46
C LYS A 101 -29.12 -36.64 41.43
N LEU A 102 -28.06 -35.93 41.03
CA LEU A 102 -26.69 -36.44 41.12
C LEU A 102 -26.24 -36.69 42.58
N LYS A 103 -26.68 -35.87 43.54
CA LYS A 103 -26.44 -36.12 44.97
C LYS A 103 -27.10 -37.43 45.44
N SER A 104 -28.33 -37.71 45.01
CA SER A 104 -29.03 -38.97 45.37
C SER A 104 -28.38 -40.24 44.81
N LEU A 105 -27.52 -40.12 43.80
CA LEU A 105 -26.73 -41.21 43.22
C LEU A 105 -25.30 -41.30 43.79
N GLY A 106 -24.95 -40.47 44.79
CA GLY A 106 -23.64 -40.48 45.45
C GLY A 106 -22.50 -39.76 44.68
N PHE A 107 -22.81 -39.06 43.60
CA PHE A 107 -21.82 -38.33 42.78
C PHE A 107 -21.55 -36.91 43.30
N ASP A 108 -21.44 -36.74 44.63
CA ASP A 108 -21.48 -35.43 45.30
C ASP A 108 -20.11 -34.97 45.81
N GLN A 109 -19.30 -34.35 44.93
CA GLN A 109 -18.27 -33.36 45.25
C GLN A 109 -17.67 -32.75 43.98
N GLU A 110 -17.30 -31.48 44.05
CA GLU A 110 -16.59 -30.75 42.98
C GLU A 110 -15.14 -30.50 43.43
N SER A 111 -14.18 -30.93 42.60
CA SER A 111 -12.75 -30.89 42.90
C SER A 111 -11.95 -30.88 41.58
N PRO A 112 -11.38 -29.74 41.14
CA PRO A 112 -10.79 -29.58 39.79
C PRO A 112 -9.69 -30.55 39.34
N GLY A 113 -9.16 -31.42 40.23
CA GLY A 113 -8.23 -32.49 39.85
C GLY A 113 -8.90 -33.77 39.32
N ARG A 114 -10.18 -34.01 39.62
CA ARG A 114 -10.79 -35.35 39.56
C ARG A 114 -11.31 -35.77 38.18
N VAL A 115 -11.69 -34.81 37.33
CA VAL A 115 -12.21 -35.07 35.96
C VAL A 115 -11.24 -35.94 35.16
N LYS A 116 -9.93 -35.66 35.23
CA LYS A 116 -8.89 -36.41 34.51
C LYS A 116 -8.73 -37.85 35.03
N GLU A 117 -9.09 -38.12 36.28
CA GLU A 117 -9.11 -39.47 36.86
C GLU A 117 -10.40 -40.21 36.49
N GLN A 118 -11.53 -39.52 36.44
CA GLN A 118 -12.80 -40.07 35.95
C GLN A 118 -12.70 -40.48 34.48
N ILE A 119 -12.14 -39.62 33.60
CA ILE A 119 -11.89 -39.92 32.19
C ILE A 119 -10.95 -41.13 32.03
N LYS A 120 -9.85 -41.20 32.80
CA LYS A 120 -9.00 -42.40 32.86
C LYS A 120 -9.78 -43.65 33.31
N GLY A 121 -10.69 -43.49 34.27
CA GLY A 121 -11.56 -44.56 34.76
C GLY A 121 -12.56 -45.06 33.72
N VAL A 122 -13.15 -44.16 32.93
CA VAL A 122 -14.00 -44.50 31.77
C VAL A 122 -13.18 -45.20 30.70
N LEU A 123 -11.99 -44.69 30.39
CA LEU A 123 -11.10 -45.27 29.38
C LEU A 123 -10.60 -46.68 29.76
N ALA A 124 -10.32 -46.91 31.05
CA ALA A 124 -9.96 -48.23 31.56
C ALA A 124 -11.14 -49.21 31.48
N GLU A 125 -12.35 -48.76 31.82
CA GLU A 125 -13.55 -49.60 31.75
C GLU A 125 -13.96 -49.91 30.30
N ALA A 126 -13.92 -48.93 29.40
CA ALA A 126 -14.20 -49.15 27.98
C ALA A 126 -13.20 -50.12 27.34
N LYS A 127 -11.93 -50.10 27.76
CA LYS A 127 -10.92 -51.12 27.40
C LYS A 127 -11.28 -52.49 27.98
N ARG A 128 -11.63 -52.60 29.27
CA ARG A 128 -12.09 -53.86 29.89
C ARG A 128 -13.25 -54.47 29.09
N GLN A 129 -14.24 -53.67 28.72
CA GLN A 129 -15.39 -54.14 27.95
C GLN A 129 -15.01 -54.56 26.52
N ARG A 130 -14.17 -53.78 25.81
CA ARG A 130 -13.60 -54.22 24.51
C ARG A 130 -12.93 -55.58 24.63
N ASP A 131 -12.09 -55.77 25.64
CA ASP A 131 -11.26 -56.95 25.82
C ASP A 131 -12.11 -58.20 26.11
N ILE A 132 -13.18 -58.05 26.91
CA ILE A 132 -14.18 -59.11 27.16
C ILE A 132 -14.93 -59.51 25.87
N CYS A 133 -15.02 -58.62 24.88
CA CYS A 133 -15.70 -58.86 23.61
C CYS A 133 -14.82 -59.51 22.52
N GLU A 134 -13.49 -59.48 22.64
CA GLU A 134 -12.60 -59.94 21.56
C GLU A 134 -12.68 -61.45 21.29
N GLU A 135 -13.07 -62.26 22.28
CA GLU A 135 -13.24 -63.71 22.13
C GLU A 135 -14.56 -64.14 21.47
N LYS A 136 -15.58 -63.25 21.41
CA LYS A 136 -16.99 -63.65 21.21
C LYS A 136 -17.75 -62.89 20.13
N ASP A 137 -17.17 -61.80 19.60
CA ASP A 137 -17.70 -60.99 18.49
C ASP A 137 -19.21 -60.70 18.56
N TRP A 138 -19.66 -60.22 19.73
CA TRP A 138 -21.09 -60.03 19.99
C TRP A 138 -21.72 -58.98 19.07
N SER A 139 -22.70 -59.45 18.29
CA SER A 139 -23.64 -58.64 17.50
C SER A 139 -25.04 -58.74 18.12
N ILE A 140 -25.67 -57.59 18.40
CA ILE A 140 -26.95 -57.47 19.11
C ILE A 140 -27.95 -56.73 18.22
N LYS A 141 -29.06 -57.38 17.84
CA LYS A 141 -30.12 -56.73 17.06
C LYS A 141 -31.17 -56.07 17.96
N VAL A 142 -31.29 -54.75 17.84
CA VAL A 142 -32.26 -53.91 18.57
C VAL A 142 -33.00 -53.03 17.56
N GLY A 143 -34.30 -53.25 17.41
CA GLY A 143 -35.03 -52.82 16.21
C GLY A 143 -34.38 -53.40 14.94
N ASP A 144 -34.30 -52.59 13.88
CA ASP A 144 -33.59 -52.91 12.64
C ASP A 144 -32.07 -52.72 12.73
N HIS A 145 -31.56 -52.17 13.84
CA HIS A 145 -30.13 -51.87 14.00
C HIS A 145 -29.35 -53.05 14.59
N GLU A 146 -28.18 -53.31 14.00
CA GLU A 146 -27.24 -54.32 14.46
C GLU A 146 -26.06 -53.66 15.20
N ILE A 147 -26.07 -53.74 16.54
CA ILE A 147 -25.05 -53.16 17.41
C ILE A 147 -23.91 -54.17 17.57
N ARG A 148 -22.76 -53.87 16.96
CA ARG A 148 -21.52 -54.64 17.14
C ARG A 148 -20.77 -54.11 18.34
N VAL A 149 -20.86 -54.84 19.44
CA VAL A 149 -20.39 -54.42 20.76
C VAL A 149 -18.92 -53.99 20.75
N ARG A 150 -18.06 -54.76 20.06
CA ARG A 150 -16.62 -54.48 19.93
C ARG A 150 -16.34 -53.19 19.17
N GLU A 151 -17.10 -52.89 18.12
CA GLU A 151 -16.94 -51.65 17.33
C GLU A 151 -17.37 -50.43 18.15
N THR A 152 -18.53 -50.49 18.82
CA THR A 152 -19.03 -49.44 19.72
C THR A 152 -18.07 -49.18 20.88
N ALA A 153 -17.50 -50.22 21.50
CA ALA A 153 -16.49 -50.07 22.55
C ALA A 153 -15.21 -49.38 22.03
N VAL A 154 -14.77 -49.68 20.80
CA VAL A 154 -13.64 -49.00 20.16
C VAL A 154 -13.95 -47.52 19.86
N GLN A 155 -15.17 -47.18 19.44
CA GLN A 155 -15.58 -45.78 19.26
C GLN A 155 -15.57 -45.01 20.58
N ILE A 156 -16.12 -45.59 21.66
CA ILE A 156 -16.09 -44.99 23.02
C ILE A 156 -14.63 -44.76 23.48
N ILE A 157 -13.74 -45.75 23.30
CA ILE A 157 -12.30 -45.58 23.56
C ILE A 157 -11.73 -44.41 22.74
N GLY A 158 -12.09 -44.30 21.46
CA GLY A 158 -11.66 -43.23 20.56
C GLY A 158 -12.09 -41.83 21.02
N TRP A 159 -13.38 -41.63 21.34
CA TRP A 159 -13.89 -40.35 21.82
C TRP A 159 -13.30 -39.99 23.19
N VAL A 160 -13.30 -40.92 24.15
CA VAL A 160 -12.78 -40.67 25.51
C VAL A 160 -11.27 -40.42 25.50
N THR A 161 -10.50 -41.03 24.59
CA THR A 161 -9.07 -40.72 24.42
C THR A 161 -8.87 -39.28 23.93
N LYS A 162 -9.54 -38.88 22.83
CA LYS A 162 -9.47 -37.50 22.32
C LYS A 162 -9.81 -36.47 23.40
N ILE A 163 -10.92 -36.67 24.12
CA ILE A 163 -11.33 -35.79 25.23
C ILE A 163 -10.25 -35.74 26.33
N GLY A 164 -9.65 -36.88 26.68
CA GLY A 164 -8.57 -36.96 27.68
C GLY A 164 -7.28 -36.24 27.27
N ASP A 165 -6.97 -36.19 25.97
CA ASP A 165 -5.84 -35.45 25.42
C ASP A 165 -6.11 -33.93 25.40
N PHE A 166 -7.35 -33.53 25.11
CA PHE A 166 -7.79 -32.12 25.14
C PHE A 166 -8.02 -31.56 26.56
N ALA A 167 -8.28 -32.39 27.58
CA ALA A 167 -8.68 -32.03 28.95
C ALA A 167 -7.58 -31.37 29.82
N VAL A 168 -6.82 -30.43 29.26
CA VAL A 168 -5.89 -29.53 29.96
C VAL A 168 -6.31 -28.05 29.79
N GLY A 169 -7.12 -27.72 28.79
CA GLY A 169 -7.53 -26.34 28.47
C GLY A 169 -9.03 -26.04 28.53
N PHE A 170 -9.85 -26.88 29.17
CA PHE A 170 -11.32 -26.77 29.16
C PHE A 170 -11.92 -26.65 30.57
N THR A 171 -12.75 -25.63 30.76
CA THR A 171 -13.64 -25.43 31.92
C THR A 171 -14.85 -26.37 31.86
N GLN A 172 -14.63 -27.70 31.87
CA GLN A 172 -15.73 -28.67 31.79
C GLN A 172 -16.69 -28.50 32.99
N PRO A 173 -17.97 -28.12 32.79
CA PRO A 173 -18.85 -27.73 33.88
C PRO A 173 -19.41 -28.92 34.68
N ALA A 174 -18.92 -30.16 34.54
CA ALA A 174 -19.49 -31.33 35.24
C ALA A 174 -18.54 -32.53 35.45
N GLU A 175 -18.28 -32.87 36.73
CA GLU A 175 -17.72 -34.17 37.19
C GLU A 175 -18.76 -35.32 37.18
N GLY A 176 -20.03 -35.02 36.88
CA GLY A 176 -21.14 -35.97 36.88
C GLY A 176 -21.15 -36.97 35.71
N PRO A 177 -21.15 -36.53 34.43
CA PRO A 177 -21.31 -37.42 33.28
C PRO A 177 -20.29 -38.56 33.24
N TRP A 178 -19.01 -38.27 33.51
CA TRP A 178 -17.95 -39.28 33.48
C TRP A 178 -18.14 -40.38 34.53
N SER A 179 -18.63 -40.01 35.71
CA SER A 179 -18.92 -40.97 36.79
C SER A 179 -20.11 -41.87 36.43
N VAL A 180 -21.16 -41.30 35.83
CA VAL A 180 -22.32 -42.06 35.35
C VAL A 180 -21.96 -42.96 34.16
N ILE A 181 -21.24 -42.44 33.16
CA ILE A 181 -20.74 -43.21 32.01
C ILE A 181 -19.89 -44.41 32.47
N LYS A 182 -19.00 -44.21 33.45
CA LYS A 182 -18.21 -45.31 34.02
C LYS A 182 -19.09 -46.36 34.70
N LEU A 183 -20.12 -45.95 35.44
CA LEU A 183 -21.08 -46.88 36.06
C LEU A 183 -21.86 -47.68 35.01
N LEU A 184 -22.36 -47.02 33.96
CA LEU A 184 -23.10 -47.66 32.88
C LEU A 184 -22.25 -48.69 32.11
N LEU A 185 -20.98 -48.37 31.83
CA LEU A 185 -20.03 -49.31 31.23
C LEU A 185 -19.65 -50.44 32.19
N GLY A 186 -19.41 -50.13 33.47
CA GLY A 186 -18.99 -51.10 34.49
C GLY A 186 -20.05 -52.15 34.81
N GLY A 187 -21.33 -51.77 34.75
CA GLY A 187 -22.48 -52.66 34.96
C GLY A 187 -22.83 -53.59 33.79
N ILE A 188 -21.95 -53.74 32.80
CA ILE A 188 -22.11 -54.68 31.69
C ILE A 188 -21.26 -55.93 31.98
N GLU A 189 -21.95 -57.05 32.23
CA GLU A 189 -21.34 -58.38 32.50
C GLU A 189 -21.84 -59.45 31.52
N VAL A 190 -23.03 -59.25 30.95
CA VAL A 190 -23.66 -60.09 29.92
C VAL A 190 -24.21 -59.17 28.84
N TYR A 191 -24.17 -59.61 27.58
CA TYR A 191 -24.54 -58.80 26.42
C TYR A 191 -25.88 -59.23 25.84
N ASP A 192 -26.95 -58.60 26.33
CA ASP A 192 -28.31 -58.71 25.82
C ASP A 192 -28.76 -57.41 25.11
N LYS A 193 -30.02 -57.36 24.65
CA LYS A 193 -30.59 -56.21 23.93
C LYS A 193 -30.58 -54.92 24.75
N GLU A 194 -30.74 -54.99 26.07
CA GLU A 194 -30.80 -53.83 26.97
C GLU A 194 -29.39 -53.31 27.26
N LYS A 195 -28.41 -54.22 27.37
CA LYS A 195 -26.99 -53.89 27.55
C LYS A 195 -26.34 -53.35 26.26
N GLY A 196 -26.74 -53.86 25.10
CA GLY A 196 -26.37 -53.28 23.79
C GLY A 196 -26.93 -51.87 23.57
N ALA A 197 -28.21 -51.67 23.93
CA ALA A 197 -28.87 -50.36 23.94
C ALA A 197 -28.11 -49.32 24.81
N LEU A 198 -27.73 -49.70 26.04
CA LEU A 198 -26.94 -48.84 26.93
C LEU A 198 -25.59 -48.43 26.33
N LEU A 199 -24.89 -49.36 25.67
CA LEU A 199 -23.59 -49.07 25.07
C LEU A 199 -23.70 -48.05 23.92
N SER A 200 -24.77 -48.12 23.11
CA SER A 200 -25.06 -47.14 22.05
C SER A 200 -25.42 -45.74 22.61
N ILE A 201 -26.13 -45.68 23.75
CA ILE A 201 -26.35 -44.40 24.46
C ILE A 201 -25.01 -43.79 24.88
N VAL A 202 -24.12 -44.57 25.49
CA VAL A 202 -22.79 -44.10 25.92
C VAL A 202 -21.94 -43.63 24.74
N GLU A 203 -21.95 -44.33 23.60
CA GLU A 203 -21.23 -43.89 22.39
C GLU A 203 -21.70 -42.51 21.93
N ASN A 204 -23.01 -42.34 21.71
CA ASN A 204 -23.57 -41.08 21.23
C ASN A 204 -23.33 -39.93 22.21
N VAL A 205 -23.47 -40.17 23.51
CA VAL A 205 -23.15 -39.18 24.55
C VAL A 205 -21.67 -38.77 24.51
N THR A 206 -20.72 -39.73 24.44
CA THR A 206 -19.29 -39.38 24.39
C THR A 206 -18.89 -38.65 23.11
N ARG A 207 -19.49 -39.01 21.97
CA ARG A 207 -19.33 -38.30 20.69
C ARG A 207 -19.82 -36.85 20.77
N VAL A 208 -21.02 -36.63 21.32
CA VAL A 208 -21.60 -35.28 21.43
C VAL A 208 -20.83 -34.41 22.44
N ILE A 209 -20.38 -34.96 23.57
CA ILE A 209 -19.56 -34.23 24.54
C ILE A 209 -18.27 -33.72 23.89
N TYR A 210 -17.60 -34.58 23.09
CA TYR A 210 -16.43 -34.17 22.31
C TYR A 210 -16.73 -33.04 21.32
N SER A 211 -17.79 -33.18 20.51
CA SER A 211 -18.15 -32.15 19.52
C SER A 211 -18.44 -30.80 20.16
N GLY A 212 -19.20 -30.77 21.27
CA GLY A 212 -19.52 -29.52 21.98
C GLY A 212 -18.28 -28.77 22.46
N GLN A 213 -17.31 -29.48 23.05
CA GLN A 213 -16.04 -28.90 23.50
C GLN A 213 -15.21 -28.35 22.32
N ILE A 214 -15.17 -29.05 21.18
CA ILE A 214 -14.49 -28.54 19.99
C ILE A 214 -15.13 -27.25 19.48
N TYR A 215 -16.46 -27.12 19.52
CA TYR A 215 -17.15 -25.89 19.11
C TYR A 215 -16.96 -24.74 20.09
N GLU A 216 -17.01 -25.00 21.40
CA GLU A 216 -16.71 -24.04 22.48
C GLU A 216 -15.29 -23.44 22.35
N TYR A 217 -14.30 -24.26 22.01
CA TYR A 217 -12.92 -23.82 21.77
C TYR A 217 -12.72 -23.04 20.46
N ILE A 218 -13.39 -23.47 19.39
CA ILE A 218 -13.23 -22.84 18.08
C ILE A 218 -13.97 -21.50 18.04
N TYR A 219 -15.22 -21.42 18.51
CA TYR A 219 -16.11 -20.26 18.35
C TYR A 219 -16.18 -19.40 19.60
N THR A 220 -15.14 -18.57 19.75
CA THR A 220 -15.01 -17.57 20.81
C THR A 220 -15.60 -16.22 20.39
N LEU A 221 -15.93 -15.37 21.37
CA LEU A 221 -16.60 -14.07 21.18
C LEU A 221 -15.87 -13.14 20.20
N ASP A 222 -14.54 -13.17 20.18
CA ASP A 222 -13.68 -12.38 19.27
C ASP A 222 -13.78 -12.84 17.81
N LYS A 223 -14.12 -14.10 17.56
CA LYS A 223 -14.26 -14.66 16.21
C LYS A 223 -15.69 -14.58 15.73
N ALA A 224 -16.63 -15.17 16.47
CA ALA A 224 -18.01 -15.37 16.05
C ALA A 224 -18.97 -14.26 16.49
N GLY A 225 -18.53 -13.32 17.34
CA GLY A 225 -19.37 -12.24 17.88
C GLY A 225 -20.35 -12.72 18.95
N VAL A 226 -20.98 -11.77 19.65
CA VAL A 226 -21.78 -12.04 20.86
C VAL A 226 -23.00 -12.93 20.59
N GLU A 227 -23.83 -12.58 19.60
CA GLU A 227 -25.11 -13.26 19.35
C GLU A 227 -24.95 -14.73 18.87
N PRO A 228 -24.12 -15.05 17.85
CA PRO A 228 -23.88 -16.44 17.46
C PRO A 228 -23.29 -17.28 18.59
N THR A 229 -22.31 -16.72 19.33
CA THR A 229 -21.65 -17.39 20.44
C THR A 229 -22.62 -17.67 21.59
N SER A 230 -23.48 -16.71 21.97
CA SER A 230 -24.51 -16.92 22.98
C SER A 230 -25.45 -18.06 22.58
N ARG A 231 -25.97 -18.03 21.34
CA ARG A 231 -26.86 -19.07 20.81
C ARG A 231 -26.21 -20.45 20.78
N LEU A 232 -24.90 -20.53 20.55
CA LEU A 232 -24.14 -21.78 20.64
C LEU A 232 -24.09 -22.29 22.10
N TYR A 233 -23.79 -21.41 23.07
CA TYR A 233 -23.82 -21.77 24.49
C TYR A 233 -25.21 -22.21 24.97
N ASP A 234 -26.28 -21.51 24.59
CA ASP A 234 -27.66 -21.88 24.95
C ASP A 234 -28.00 -23.30 24.50
N VAL A 235 -27.70 -23.64 23.24
CA VAL A 235 -27.95 -24.98 22.68
C VAL A 235 -27.05 -26.04 23.31
N LEU A 236 -25.80 -25.72 23.64
CA LEU A 236 -24.90 -26.63 24.37
C LEU A 236 -25.40 -26.90 25.80
N VAL A 237 -25.88 -25.88 26.52
CA VAL A 237 -26.44 -26.02 27.87
C VAL A 237 -27.71 -26.88 27.85
N GLU A 238 -28.63 -26.66 26.90
CA GLU A 238 -29.79 -27.54 26.72
C GLU A 238 -29.37 -29.00 26.46
N LEU A 239 -28.44 -29.21 25.52
CA LEU A 239 -27.98 -30.54 25.10
C LEU A 239 -27.24 -31.27 26.23
N TYR A 240 -26.40 -30.58 27.02
CA TYR A 240 -25.73 -31.18 28.18
C TYR A 240 -26.71 -31.54 29.31
N ASN A 241 -27.76 -30.74 29.51
CA ASN A 241 -28.83 -31.08 30.44
C ASN A 241 -29.64 -32.31 29.98
N PHE A 242 -29.97 -32.38 28.69
CA PHE A 242 -30.62 -33.55 28.10
C PHE A 242 -29.77 -34.82 28.23
N ILE A 243 -28.47 -34.71 27.93
CA ILE A 243 -27.48 -35.80 28.11
C ILE A 243 -27.44 -36.30 29.56
N LEU A 244 -27.41 -35.39 30.53
CA LEU A 244 -27.44 -35.75 31.95
C LEU A 244 -28.73 -36.49 32.33
N GLU A 245 -29.89 -36.07 31.82
CA GLU A 245 -31.15 -36.75 32.09
C GLU A 245 -31.21 -38.15 31.45
N LEU A 246 -30.75 -38.28 30.20
CA LEU A 246 -30.65 -39.55 29.47
C LEU A 246 -29.72 -40.54 30.19
N LEU A 247 -28.54 -40.08 30.62
CA LEU A 247 -27.58 -40.87 31.41
C LEU A 247 -28.20 -41.33 32.74
N ILE A 248 -28.87 -40.43 33.47
CA ILE A 248 -29.48 -40.76 34.77
C ILE A 248 -30.63 -41.77 34.60
N LYS A 249 -31.54 -41.57 33.63
CA LYS A 249 -32.62 -42.52 33.30
C LYS A 249 -32.06 -43.92 32.95
N SER A 250 -30.87 -43.97 32.35
CA SER A 250 -30.19 -45.20 31.96
C SER A 250 -29.59 -46.00 33.13
N THR A 251 -29.44 -45.43 34.34
CA THR A 251 -28.74 -46.12 35.46
C THR A 251 -29.55 -47.16 36.24
N ASP A 252 -30.88 -47.14 36.18
CA ASP A 252 -31.75 -47.95 37.06
C ASP A 252 -31.87 -49.43 36.64
N VAL A 253 -30.87 -49.98 35.94
CA VAL A 253 -30.91 -51.22 35.13
C VAL A 253 -31.33 -52.48 35.90
N SER A 254 -31.26 -52.49 37.22
CA SER A 254 -31.77 -53.56 38.08
C SER A 254 -33.29 -53.56 38.29
N SER A 255 -34.01 -52.53 37.83
CA SER A 255 -35.46 -52.41 37.96
C SER A 255 -36.20 -52.85 36.68
N ASN A 256 -37.43 -53.36 36.85
CA ASN A 256 -38.34 -53.64 35.75
C ASN A 256 -38.66 -52.35 34.93
N THR A 257 -38.58 -51.18 35.57
CA THR A 257 -38.79 -49.88 34.93
C THR A 257 -37.65 -49.52 33.97
N ALA A 258 -36.40 -49.80 34.31
CA ALA A 258 -35.26 -49.53 33.42
C ALA A 258 -35.19 -50.52 32.24
N GLY A 259 -35.51 -51.80 32.48
CA GLY A 259 -35.65 -52.77 31.39
C GLY A 259 -36.83 -52.47 30.47
N GLN A 260 -37.83 -51.70 30.92
CA GLN A 260 -38.88 -51.13 30.08
C GLN A 260 -38.43 -49.83 29.39
N PHE A 261 -37.70 -48.95 30.08
CA PHE A 261 -37.09 -47.74 29.50
C PHE A 261 -36.19 -48.09 28.31
N LEU A 262 -35.24 -48.99 28.49
CA LEU A 262 -34.31 -49.41 27.43
C LEU A 262 -35.02 -50.11 26.27
N LYS A 263 -36.13 -50.82 26.53
CA LYS A 263 -37.00 -51.30 25.45
C LYS A 263 -37.68 -50.13 24.72
N SER A 264 -38.29 -49.17 25.43
CA SER A 264 -38.98 -48.03 24.80
C SER A 264 -38.08 -47.06 24.03
N VAL A 265 -36.79 -46.98 24.37
CA VAL A 265 -35.82 -46.16 23.64
C VAL A 265 -35.42 -46.80 22.30
N PHE A 266 -35.58 -48.13 22.15
CA PHE A 266 -35.16 -48.90 20.96
C PHE A 266 -36.24 -49.83 20.37
N ASP A 267 -37.52 -49.61 20.71
CA ASP A 267 -38.68 -50.29 20.11
C ASP A 267 -39.08 -49.54 18.82
N PRO A 268 -39.00 -50.15 17.62
CA PRO A 268 -39.26 -49.44 16.37
C PRO A 268 -40.73 -49.01 16.18
N GLU A 269 -41.70 -49.65 16.84
CA GLU A 269 -43.11 -49.20 16.81
C GLU A 269 -43.42 -48.13 17.88
N LYS A 270 -42.54 -47.98 18.87
CA LYS A 270 -42.70 -47.05 20.00
C LYS A 270 -41.43 -46.24 20.28
N ALA A 271 -40.70 -45.87 19.24
CA ALA A 271 -39.41 -45.19 19.33
C ALA A 271 -39.57 -43.83 20.04
N SER A 272 -39.47 -43.84 21.37
CA SER A 272 -40.12 -42.84 22.19
C SER A 272 -39.23 -41.62 22.37
N ASP A 273 -39.56 -40.57 21.62
CA ASP A 273 -39.24 -39.15 21.87
C ASP A 273 -37.74 -38.86 22.03
N MET A 274 -37.13 -39.26 23.13
CA MET A 274 -35.77 -38.91 23.58
C MET A 274 -34.64 -39.10 22.56
N LEU A 275 -34.59 -40.18 21.75
CA LEU A 275 -33.54 -40.29 20.72
C LEU A 275 -33.81 -39.40 19.49
N CYS A 276 -35.06 -39.06 19.21
CA CYS A 276 -35.38 -37.98 18.29
C CYS A 276 -34.97 -36.64 18.91
N THR A 277 -35.33 -36.36 20.17
CA THR A 277 -34.92 -35.14 20.88
C THR A 277 -33.40 -34.95 20.89
N LEU A 278 -32.61 -36.01 21.09
CA LEU A 278 -31.16 -35.96 21.00
C LEU A 278 -30.69 -35.52 19.61
N ARG A 279 -31.19 -36.16 18.55
CA ARG A 279 -30.89 -35.80 17.16
C ARG A 279 -31.37 -34.39 16.80
N ASP A 280 -32.46 -33.93 17.39
CA ASP A 280 -33.01 -32.60 17.16
C ASP A 280 -32.16 -31.54 17.88
N HIS A 281 -31.63 -31.82 19.08
CA HIS A 281 -30.57 -31.00 19.70
C HIS A 281 -29.26 -31.03 18.89
N GLU A 282 -28.86 -32.17 18.31
CA GLU A 282 -27.70 -32.25 17.41
C GLU A 282 -27.89 -31.39 16.14
N SER A 283 -29.09 -31.39 15.57
CA SER A 283 -29.43 -30.51 14.43
C SER A 283 -29.36 -29.03 14.83
N ARG A 284 -29.94 -28.66 15.99
CA ARG A 284 -29.88 -27.30 16.53
C ARG A 284 -28.44 -26.86 16.82
N LEU A 285 -27.58 -27.76 17.28
CA LEU A 285 -26.17 -27.51 17.50
C LEU A 285 -25.45 -27.27 16.16
N ALA A 286 -25.70 -28.12 15.16
CA ALA A 286 -25.15 -27.94 13.82
C ALA A 286 -25.59 -26.61 13.18
N ASP A 287 -26.82 -26.17 13.39
CA ASP A 287 -27.31 -24.87 12.92
C ASP A 287 -26.67 -23.69 13.65
N ALA A 288 -26.49 -23.77 14.97
CA ALA A 288 -25.78 -22.74 15.75
C ALA A 288 -24.31 -22.62 15.32
N VAL A 289 -23.65 -23.77 15.10
CA VAL A 289 -22.26 -23.85 14.59
C VAL A 289 -22.14 -23.21 13.20
N ARG A 290 -23.06 -23.47 12.27
CA ARG A 290 -23.04 -22.86 10.93
C ARG A 290 -23.12 -21.33 10.97
N VAL A 291 -23.90 -20.77 11.90
CA VAL A 291 -23.95 -19.30 12.08
C VAL A 291 -22.63 -18.79 12.63
N CYS A 292 -22.03 -19.46 13.63
CA CYS A 292 -20.73 -19.08 14.17
C CYS A 292 -19.61 -19.15 13.12
N GLU A 293 -19.61 -20.18 12.27
CA GLU A 293 -18.67 -20.38 11.18
C GLU A 293 -18.78 -19.26 10.13
N ALA A 294 -20.00 -18.96 9.67
CA ALA A 294 -20.25 -17.90 8.70
C ALA A 294 -19.86 -16.51 9.23
N THR A 295 -20.19 -16.19 10.49
CA THR A 295 -19.80 -14.92 11.10
C THR A 295 -18.29 -14.82 11.34
N ALA A 296 -17.64 -15.90 11.78
CA ALA A 296 -16.18 -15.91 11.95
C ALA A 296 -15.43 -15.73 10.61
N GLN A 297 -15.92 -16.35 9.53
CA GLN A 297 -15.36 -16.15 8.19
C GLN A 297 -15.56 -14.71 7.69
N ALA A 298 -16.75 -14.12 7.90
CA ALA A 298 -17.03 -12.73 7.53
C ALA A 298 -16.19 -11.72 8.31
N ASN A 299 -15.98 -11.94 9.61
CA ASN A 299 -15.13 -11.11 10.45
C ASN A 299 -13.66 -11.17 10.01
N LEU A 300 -13.16 -12.35 9.63
CA LEU A 300 -11.81 -12.51 9.09
C LEU A 300 -11.62 -11.80 7.74
N ASP A 301 -12.58 -11.92 6.82
CA ASP A 301 -12.53 -11.20 5.53
C ASP A 301 -12.57 -9.68 5.73
N SER A 302 -13.39 -9.19 6.67
CA SER A 302 -13.44 -7.77 7.06
C SER A 302 -12.10 -7.27 7.62
N LEU A 303 -11.48 -8.02 8.53
CA LEU A 303 -10.17 -7.69 9.10
C LEU A 303 -9.08 -7.62 8.02
N LEU A 304 -9.07 -8.57 7.08
CA LEU A 304 -8.12 -8.61 5.97
C LEU A 304 -8.32 -7.44 4.98
N ARG A 305 -9.56 -7.00 4.76
CA ARG A 305 -9.85 -5.79 3.97
C ARG A 305 -9.29 -4.53 4.63
N ILE A 306 -9.54 -4.33 5.92
CA ILE A 306 -9.02 -3.18 6.68
C ILE A 306 -7.49 -3.14 6.60
N GLN A 307 -6.81 -4.27 6.82
CA GLN A 307 -5.35 -4.36 6.71
C GLN A 307 -4.84 -4.09 5.28
N LEU A 308 -5.61 -4.45 4.25
CA LEU A 308 -5.28 -4.17 2.84
C LEU A 308 -5.46 -2.68 2.50
N GLU A 309 -6.48 -2.03 3.06
CA GLU A 309 -6.73 -0.59 2.91
C GLU A 309 -5.65 0.24 3.64
N ASP A 310 -5.28 -0.12 4.87
CA ASP A 310 -4.15 0.47 5.60
C ASP A 310 -2.84 0.34 4.81
N ALA A 311 -2.55 -0.85 4.26
CA ALA A 311 -1.38 -1.09 3.42
C ALA A 311 -1.41 -0.25 2.12
N HIS A 312 -2.59 -0.09 1.50
CA HIS A 312 -2.76 0.75 0.32
C HIS A 312 -2.48 2.23 0.66
N MET A 313 -3.05 2.74 1.74
CA MET A 313 -2.84 4.13 2.20
C MET A 313 -1.37 4.41 2.55
N ALA A 314 -0.68 3.44 3.18
CA ALA A 314 0.75 3.52 3.43
C ALA A 314 1.57 3.60 2.12
N LEU A 315 1.23 2.80 1.10
CA LEU A 315 1.87 2.84 -0.22
C LEU A 315 1.63 4.16 -0.96
N VAL A 316 0.41 4.70 -0.94
CA VAL A 316 0.09 6.02 -1.51
C VAL A 316 0.91 7.12 -0.82
N GLY A 317 1.02 7.08 0.52
CA GLY A 317 1.85 8.00 1.30
C GLY A 317 3.35 7.91 0.97
N VAL A 318 3.86 6.72 0.63
CA VAL A 318 5.25 6.54 0.16
C VAL A 318 5.43 7.11 -1.25
N THR A 319 4.52 6.82 -2.19
CA THR A 319 4.57 7.34 -3.56
C THR A 319 4.61 8.87 -3.57
N HIS A 320 3.70 9.53 -2.84
CA HIS A 320 3.68 10.99 -2.79
C HIS A 320 4.95 11.60 -2.17
N ARG A 321 5.58 10.91 -1.20
CA ARG A 321 6.87 11.33 -0.65
C ARG A 321 8.01 11.19 -1.67
N ILE A 322 7.97 10.17 -2.52
CA ILE A 322 8.95 9.99 -3.62
C ILE A 322 8.79 11.08 -4.67
N GLU A 323 7.56 11.39 -5.11
CA GLU A 323 7.26 12.49 -6.04
C GLU A 323 7.81 13.82 -5.53
N ASN A 324 7.55 14.15 -4.27
CA ASN A 324 8.07 15.37 -3.61
C ASN A 324 9.61 15.40 -3.55
N VAL A 325 10.29 14.26 -3.40
CA VAL A 325 11.75 14.19 -3.40
C VAL A 325 12.30 14.36 -4.80
N VAL A 326 11.73 13.69 -5.81
CA VAL A 326 12.12 13.82 -7.23
C VAL A 326 11.95 15.26 -7.70
N GLN A 327 10.80 15.89 -7.45
CA GLN A 327 10.55 17.29 -7.81
C GLN A 327 11.57 18.24 -7.17
N ARG A 328 11.91 18.05 -5.89
CA ARG A 328 12.94 18.84 -5.20
C ARG A 328 14.34 18.61 -5.75
N MET A 329 14.65 17.41 -6.22
CA MET A 329 15.93 17.11 -6.88
C MET A 329 16.01 17.78 -8.26
N ASP A 330 14.96 17.64 -9.08
CA ASP A 330 14.84 18.30 -10.38
C ASP A 330 14.96 19.83 -10.26
N ASP A 331 14.31 20.43 -9.27
CA ASP A 331 14.42 21.88 -9.01
C ASP A 331 15.81 22.28 -8.53
N GLN A 332 16.46 21.49 -7.68
CA GLN A 332 17.86 21.76 -7.26
C GLN A 332 18.86 21.59 -8.41
N GLU A 333 18.68 20.63 -9.32
CA GLU A 333 19.50 20.52 -10.53
C GLU A 333 19.23 21.68 -11.49
N ARG A 334 17.96 22.08 -11.66
CA ARG A 334 17.55 23.22 -12.48
C ARG A 334 18.17 24.52 -11.96
N ASP A 335 18.13 24.79 -10.65
CA ASP A 335 18.72 25.99 -10.06
C ASP A 335 20.26 26.00 -10.16
N LYS A 336 20.93 24.85 -9.96
CA LYS A 336 22.37 24.69 -10.22
C LYS A 336 22.72 25.00 -11.68
N LEU A 337 22.00 24.39 -12.63
CA LEU A 337 22.21 24.57 -14.06
C LEU A 337 22.01 26.04 -14.49
N LEU A 338 20.93 26.68 -14.05
CA LEU A 338 20.66 28.09 -14.35
C LEU A 338 21.72 29.02 -13.73
N SER A 339 22.19 28.73 -12.51
CA SER A 339 23.24 29.53 -11.86
C SER A 339 24.62 29.39 -12.53
N TRP A 340 24.95 28.19 -13.04
CA TRP A 340 26.15 27.98 -13.87
C TRP A 340 26.08 28.72 -15.22
N ILE A 341 24.89 28.81 -15.84
CA ILE A 341 24.72 29.59 -17.07
C ILE A 341 24.92 31.09 -16.81
N SER A 342 24.27 31.65 -15.79
CA SER A 342 24.43 33.06 -15.38
C SER A 342 23.92 33.31 -13.96
N ASP A 343 24.61 34.15 -13.22
CA ASP A 343 24.23 34.67 -11.89
C ASP A 343 23.56 36.05 -11.94
N ILE A 344 23.55 36.71 -13.10
CA ILE A 344 23.05 38.08 -13.28
C ILE A 344 21.56 38.17 -12.93
N LYS A 345 21.24 39.08 -12.00
CA LYS A 345 19.87 39.34 -11.54
C LYS A 345 19.13 40.31 -12.48
N TYR A 346 18.88 39.88 -13.70
CA TYR A 346 18.20 40.68 -14.74
C TYR A 346 16.83 41.24 -14.29
N GLY A 347 16.09 40.51 -13.44
CA GLY A 347 14.85 40.97 -12.82
C GLY A 347 15.02 42.27 -12.03
N ASN A 348 15.97 42.31 -11.07
CA ASN A 348 16.27 43.51 -10.28
C ASN A 348 16.56 44.75 -11.13
N HIS A 349 17.19 44.59 -12.29
CA HIS A 349 17.45 45.70 -13.22
C HIS A 349 16.16 46.22 -13.88
N HIS A 350 15.20 45.33 -14.15
CA HIS A 350 13.89 45.72 -14.65
C HIS A 350 13.06 46.42 -13.56
N ASP A 351 13.02 45.84 -12.37
CA ASP A 351 12.29 46.38 -11.21
C ASP A 351 12.71 47.84 -10.95
N HIS A 352 14.01 48.12 -10.86
CA HIS A 352 14.55 49.47 -10.67
C HIS A 352 14.27 50.45 -11.82
N VAL A 353 14.03 49.97 -13.05
CA VAL A 353 13.60 50.81 -14.17
C VAL A 353 12.09 51.08 -14.10
N VAL A 354 11.29 50.10 -13.69
CA VAL A 354 9.82 50.23 -13.52
C VAL A 354 9.49 51.16 -12.35
N GLU A 355 10.18 51.04 -11.21
CA GLU A 355 10.09 51.94 -10.03
C GLU A 355 10.25 53.42 -10.39
N ARG A 356 11.02 53.72 -11.46
CA ARG A 356 11.39 55.08 -11.87
C ARG A 356 10.59 55.59 -13.07
N ARG A 357 9.65 54.81 -13.60
CA ARG A 357 8.90 55.09 -14.83
C ARG A 357 7.54 55.73 -14.53
N THR A 358 7.15 56.74 -15.31
CA THR A 358 5.78 57.25 -15.33
C THR A 358 4.82 56.25 -15.98
N PRO A 359 3.56 56.11 -15.52
CA PRO A 359 2.55 55.35 -16.25
C PRO A 359 2.38 55.82 -17.71
N GLU A 360 1.92 54.91 -18.56
CA GLU A 360 1.70 55.09 -20.02
C GLU A 360 2.95 55.33 -20.89
N THR A 361 3.33 54.32 -21.68
CA THR A 361 4.22 54.45 -22.84
C THR A 361 3.80 53.38 -23.87
N GLY A 362 4.15 53.52 -25.15
CA GLY A 362 3.53 52.71 -26.21
C GLY A 362 4.06 51.28 -26.42
N THR A 363 3.21 50.41 -26.96
CA THR A 363 3.57 49.07 -27.47
C THR A 363 4.38 49.15 -28.78
N TYR A 364 5.14 48.10 -29.08
CA TYR A 364 5.93 47.93 -30.31
C TYR A 364 5.47 46.70 -31.09
N SER A 365 5.52 46.75 -32.42
CA SER A 365 5.24 45.61 -33.30
C SER A 365 6.25 45.56 -34.44
N ALA A 366 7.06 44.52 -34.47
CA ALA A 366 8.03 44.25 -35.54
C ALA A 366 7.63 43.00 -36.34
N SER A 367 8.18 42.86 -37.55
CA SER A 367 8.26 41.58 -38.28
C SER A 367 9.28 40.62 -37.62
N SER A 368 9.65 39.51 -38.26
CA SER A 368 10.76 38.66 -37.77
C SER A 368 12.10 39.29 -38.15
N GLY A 369 13.05 39.35 -37.22
CA GLY A 369 14.35 40.03 -37.40
C GLY A 369 14.78 40.88 -36.19
N ILE A 370 15.77 41.74 -36.42
CA ILE A 370 16.28 42.71 -35.44
C ILE A 370 15.73 44.11 -35.76
N LEU A 371 15.14 44.78 -34.77
CA LEU A 371 14.64 46.16 -34.82
C LEU A 371 15.48 47.06 -33.90
N TRP A 372 15.98 48.17 -34.43
CA TRP A 372 16.83 49.11 -33.70
C TRP A 372 16.10 50.40 -33.29
N LEU A 373 15.99 50.66 -31.99
CA LEU A 373 15.54 51.93 -31.44
C LEU A 373 16.73 52.85 -31.18
N ARG A 374 16.96 53.83 -32.05
CA ARG A 374 18.03 54.82 -31.91
C ARG A 374 17.53 56.13 -31.30
N GLY A 375 18.32 56.73 -30.43
CA GLY A 375 18.00 58.04 -29.86
C GLY A 375 19.11 58.59 -28.97
N TYR A 376 19.17 59.90 -28.85
CA TYR A 376 20.12 60.60 -27.99
C TYR A 376 19.93 60.26 -26.49
N PRO A 377 20.82 60.72 -25.59
CA PRO A 377 20.55 60.68 -24.15
C PRO A 377 19.20 61.32 -23.79
N ASP A 378 18.63 60.89 -22.68
CA ASP A 378 17.40 61.42 -22.07
C ASP A 378 16.12 61.36 -22.93
N THR A 379 16.14 60.73 -24.12
CA THR A 379 14.94 60.49 -24.95
C THR A 379 14.03 59.36 -24.45
N GLY A 380 14.20 58.89 -23.20
CA GLY A 380 13.32 57.91 -22.57
C GLY A 380 13.42 56.46 -23.08
N LYS A 381 14.43 56.10 -23.90
CA LYS A 381 14.60 54.76 -24.49
C LYS A 381 14.36 53.63 -23.48
N THR A 382 15.10 53.60 -22.38
CA THR A 382 15.04 52.58 -21.32
C THR A 382 13.66 52.41 -20.69
N PHE A 383 12.87 53.50 -20.59
CA PHE A 383 11.48 53.45 -20.10
C PHE A 383 10.53 52.86 -21.15
N LEU A 384 10.70 53.19 -22.42
CA LEU A 384 9.98 52.52 -23.51
C LEU A 384 10.34 51.03 -23.57
N THR A 385 11.62 50.69 -23.43
CA THR A 385 12.10 49.30 -23.40
C THR A 385 11.53 48.52 -22.21
N SER A 386 11.38 49.13 -21.03
CA SER A 386 10.70 48.46 -19.90
C SER A 386 9.20 48.27 -20.13
N HIS A 387 8.50 49.21 -20.78
CA HIS A 387 7.10 49.01 -21.12
C HIS A 387 6.92 47.92 -22.21
N ALA A 388 7.84 47.87 -23.17
CA ALA A 388 7.95 46.78 -24.13
C ALA A 388 8.16 45.42 -23.45
N ILE A 389 8.97 45.35 -22.38
CA ILE A 389 9.13 44.16 -21.54
C ILE A 389 7.81 43.77 -20.86
N ASP A 390 7.16 44.69 -20.13
CA ASP A 390 5.88 44.43 -19.42
C ASP A 390 4.80 43.86 -20.34
N HIS A 391 4.56 44.54 -21.47
CA HIS A 391 3.51 44.15 -22.42
C HIS A 391 3.81 42.79 -23.08
N THR A 392 5.09 42.43 -23.23
CA THR A 392 5.50 41.16 -23.83
C THR A 392 5.47 40.00 -22.82
N SER A 393 5.86 40.25 -21.57
CA SER A 393 5.86 39.23 -20.51
C SER A 393 4.43 38.76 -20.19
N VAL A 394 3.47 39.68 -20.04
CA VAL A 394 2.04 39.36 -19.83
C VAL A 394 1.43 38.57 -20.99
N SER A 395 1.94 38.75 -22.21
CA SER A 395 1.48 38.02 -23.41
C SER A 395 2.05 36.59 -23.52
N SER A 396 2.98 36.19 -22.65
CA SER A 396 3.73 34.94 -22.78
C SER A 396 2.96 33.74 -22.21
N THR A 397 2.11 33.12 -23.03
CA THR A 397 1.24 32.01 -22.62
C THR A 397 1.73 30.63 -23.09
N CYS A 398 1.64 29.63 -22.21
CA CYS A 398 2.01 28.23 -22.51
C CYS A 398 1.25 27.66 -23.72
N ALA A 399 -0.02 28.06 -23.90
CA ALA A 399 -0.85 27.63 -25.02
C ALA A 399 -0.30 28.06 -26.40
N GLN A 400 0.45 29.16 -26.46
CA GLN A 400 0.94 29.73 -27.72
C GLN A 400 2.40 29.37 -28.03
N LYS A 401 3.10 28.67 -27.12
CA LYS A 401 4.55 28.36 -27.20
C LYS A 401 5.45 29.57 -27.48
N GLN A 402 5.08 30.75 -26.95
CA GLN A 402 5.92 31.94 -27.03
C GLN A 402 6.88 32.01 -25.84
N VAL A 403 8.08 32.56 -26.05
CA VAL A 403 9.05 32.81 -24.97
C VAL A 403 9.64 34.22 -25.09
N PHE A 404 10.07 34.75 -23.96
CA PHE A 404 10.60 36.09 -23.81
C PHE A 404 11.92 36.10 -23.03
N ALA A 405 12.86 36.96 -23.41
CA ALA A 405 14.08 37.25 -22.66
C ALA A 405 14.50 38.71 -22.82
N PHE A 406 15.15 39.29 -21.80
CA PHE A 406 15.59 40.68 -21.84
C PHE A 406 16.92 40.91 -21.12
N PHE A 407 17.61 41.99 -21.48
CA PHE A 407 18.83 42.45 -20.82
C PHE A 407 18.93 43.97 -20.85
N TYR A 408 19.46 44.56 -19.79
CA TYR A 408 19.82 45.97 -19.71
C TYR A 408 21.33 46.09 -19.60
N CYS A 409 21.98 46.65 -20.61
CA CYS A 409 23.43 46.93 -20.53
C CYS A 409 23.73 48.02 -19.48
N ASN A 410 24.97 48.06 -19.01
CA ASN A 410 25.51 49.15 -18.19
C ASN A 410 27.04 49.14 -18.32
N ARG A 411 27.64 50.29 -18.63
CA ARG A 411 29.09 50.46 -18.79
C ARG A 411 29.82 50.48 -17.44
N GLU A 412 29.14 50.86 -16.38
CA GLU A 412 29.70 50.90 -15.01
C GLU A 412 29.82 49.51 -14.38
N GLU A 413 29.16 48.49 -14.95
CA GLU A 413 29.18 47.11 -14.46
C GLU A 413 29.88 46.18 -15.47
N GLU A 414 30.97 45.55 -15.05
CA GLU A 414 31.80 44.70 -15.91
C GLU A 414 31.03 43.53 -16.56
N GLN A 415 30.01 43.01 -15.86
CA GLN A 415 29.15 41.92 -16.37
C GLN A 415 28.02 42.42 -17.28
N ARG A 416 27.74 43.72 -17.35
CA ARG A 416 26.70 44.32 -18.21
C ARG A 416 27.25 45.11 -19.39
N SER A 417 28.57 45.08 -19.59
CA SER A 417 29.32 45.78 -20.64
C SER A 417 30.06 44.84 -21.62
N LYS A 418 29.94 43.51 -21.45
CA LYS A 418 30.59 42.46 -22.27
C LYS A 418 29.56 41.62 -23.04
N SER A 419 29.98 41.01 -24.15
CA SER A 419 29.11 40.20 -25.01
C SER A 419 28.68 38.87 -24.38
N LEU A 420 29.63 38.11 -23.82
CA LEU A 420 29.37 36.77 -23.29
C LEU A 420 28.35 36.75 -22.13
N PRO A 421 28.38 37.64 -21.12
CA PRO A 421 27.39 37.62 -20.05
C PRO A 421 25.97 37.98 -20.53
N VAL A 422 25.83 38.86 -21.54
CA VAL A 422 24.53 39.14 -22.19
C VAL A 422 23.97 37.87 -22.83
N LEU A 423 24.79 37.18 -23.64
CA LEU A 423 24.41 35.92 -24.29
C LEU A 423 24.06 34.82 -23.27
N ARG A 424 24.87 34.68 -22.21
CA ARG A 424 24.59 33.79 -21.06
C ARG A 424 23.25 34.12 -20.39
N CYS A 425 22.95 35.39 -20.17
CA CYS A 425 21.72 35.82 -19.52
C CYS A 425 20.48 35.55 -20.40
N PHE A 426 20.59 35.67 -21.72
CA PHE A 426 19.54 35.21 -22.65
C PHE A 426 19.38 33.68 -22.60
N VAL A 427 20.46 32.90 -22.65
CA VAL A 427 20.38 31.43 -22.51
C VAL A 427 19.71 31.04 -21.19
N ARG A 428 20.03 31.68 -20.07
CA ARG A 428 19.39 31.42 -18.76
C ARG A 428 17.88 31.65 -18.80
N GLN A 429 17.43 32.74 -19.41
CA GLN A 429 15.99 33.06 -19.51
C GLN A 429 15.24 32.10 -20.43
N LEU A 430 15.89 31.64 -21.50
CA LEU A 430 15.30 30.77 -22.52
C LEU A 430 15.37 29.27 -22.18
N ALA A 431 16.17 28.87 -21.19
CA ALA A 431 16.29 27.51 -20.65
C ALA A 431 15.07 27.08 -19.79
N GLY A 432 13.86 27.45 -20.21
CA GLY A 432 12.78 27.86 -19.30
C GLY A 432 12.07 26.79 -18.45
N PRO A 433 11.10 27.21 -17.62
CA PRO A 433 10.43 26.36 -16.62
C PRO A 433 9.50 25.28 -17.20
N MET A 434 9.11 25.35 -18.48
CA MET A 434 8.05 24.51 -19.06
C MET A 434 8.34 23.01 -19.01
N SER A 435 7.37 22.22 -18.56
CA SER A 435 7.40 20.75 -18.49
C SER A 435 7.58 20.04 -19.83
N GLY A 436 7.26 20.72 -20.95
CA GLY A 436 7.49 20.20 -22.31
C GLY A 436 8.91 20.39 -22.87
N CYS A 437 9.77 21.20 -22.25
CA CYS A 437 11.04 21.65 -22.85
C CYS A 437 12.25 20.74 -22.55
N ARG A 438 12.06 19.41 -22.55
CA ARG A 438 13.09 18.43 -22.15
C ARG A 438 14.35 18.47 -23.01
N SER A 439 14.24 18.75 -24.32
CA SER A 439 15.37 18.73 -25.27
C SER A 439 16.43 19.80 -25.00
N VAL A 440 16.04 21.06 -24.84
CA VAL A 440 16.97 22.17 -24.53
C VAL A 440 17.61 21.97 -23.15
N ARG A 441 16.85 21.48 -22.15
CA ARG A 441 17.41 21.12 -20.84
C ARG A 441 18.47 20.04 -20.93
N VAL A 442 18.24 18.97 -21.69
CA VAL A 442 19.23 17.90 -21.91
C VAL A 442 20.49 18.45 -22.57
N SER A 443 20.37 19.25 -23.64
CA SER A 443 21.56 19.83 -24.28
C SER A 443 22.33 20.80 -23.38
N LEU A 444 21.65 21.52 -22.49
CA LEU A 444 22.29 22.35 -21.47
C LEU A 444 22.97 21.51 -20.37
N GLN A 445 22.36 20.40 -19.94
CA GLN A 445 22.98 19.46 -18.99
C GLN A 445 24.22 18.77 -19.61
N GLU A 446 24.18 18.40 -20.89
CA GLU A 446 25.33 17.89 -21.64
C GLU A 446 26.44 18.94 -21.76
N ALA A 447 26.08 20.19 -22.10
CA ALA A 447 27.03 21.30 -22.16
C ALA A 447 27.66 21.59 -20.78
N TRP A 448 26.87 21.55 -19.70
CA TRP A 448 27.34 21.71 -18.33
C TRP A 448 28.32 20.62 -17.91
N ARG A 449 27.95 19.34 -18.10
CA ARG A 449 28.83 18.18 -17.81
C ARG A 449 30.14 18.30 -18.57
N ALA A 450 30.09 18.45 -19.89
CA ALA A 450 31.28 18.55 -20.72
C ALA A 450 32.14 19.79 -20.42
N ALA A 451 31.55 20.89 -19.92
CA ALA A 451 32.29 22.05 -19.49
C ALA A 451 32.97 21.84 -18.13
N ASN A 452 32.27 21.22 -17.17
CA ASN A 452 32.77 20.81 -15.87
C ASN A 452 33.95 19.82 -16.00
N ASP A 453 33.83 18.80 -16.86
CA ASP A 453 34.88 17.81 -17.13
C ASP A 453 36.18 18.43 -17.69
N ARG A 454 36.07 19.66 -18.25
CA ARG A 454 37.20 20.46 -18.75
C ARG A 454 37.61 21.61 -17.82
N GLY A 455 36.99 21.78 -16.66
CA GLY A 455 37.21 22.91 -15.76
C GLY A 455 36.89 24.27 -16.41
N SER A 456 35.78 24.35 -17.14
CA SER A 456 35.43 25.46 -18.03
C SER A 456 33.96 25.88 -17.93
N ASP A 457 33.64 27.08 -18.43
CA ASP A 457 32.29 27.63 -18.48
C ASP A 457 31.63 27.54 -19.87
N LEU A 458 30.33 27.87 -19.93
CA LEU A 458 29.62 28.19 -21.18
C LEU A 458 30.30 29.37 -21.92
N ASN A 459 30.82 29.11 -23.12
CA ASN A 459 31.47 30.09 -23.99
C ASN A 459 30.52 30.60 -25.11
N ILE A 460 30.98 31.54 -25.94
CA ILE A 460 30.14 32.22 -26.95
C ILE A 460 29.53 31.24 -27.97
N GLU A 461 30.31 30.29 -28.51
CA GLU A 461 29.79 29.29 -29.46
C GLU A 461 28.83 28.30 -28.80
N ALA A 462 29.01 27.99 -27.51
CA ALA A 462 28.04 27.23 -26.74
C ALA A 462 26.75 28.04 -26.49
N CYS A 463 26.85 29.32 -26.15
CA CYS A 463 25.68 30.20 -26.03
C CYS A 463 24.91 30.29 -27.35
N LYS A 464 25.58 30.60 -28.45
CA LYS A 464 25.03 30.65 -29.82
C LYS A 464 24.24 29.38 -30.17
N ARG A 465 24.81 28.19 -29.91
CA ARG A 465 24.13 26.90 -30.10
C ARG A 465 22.87 26.76 -29.25
N GLN A 466 22.94 27.13 -27.97
CA GLN A 466 21.80 26.98 -27.05
C GLN A 466 20.70 28.02 -27.30
N LEU A 467 21.05 29.23 -27.76
CA LEU A 467 20.09 30.22 -28.26
C LEU A 467 19.38 29.69 -29.51
N LEU A 468 20.10 29.11 -30.48
CA LEU A 468 19.51 28.54 -31.69
C LEU A 468 18.56 27.36 -31.38
N LEU A 469 18.97 26.45 -30.50
CA LEU A 469 18.12 25.34 -30.02
C LEU A 469 16.87 25.86 -29.27
N SER A 470 17.00 26.94 -28.51
CA SER A 470 15.86 27.57 -27.83
C SER A 470 14.92 28.23 -28.83
N PHE A 471 15.44 29.06 -29.75
CA PHE A 471 14.62 29.78 -30.74
C PHE A 471 13.79 28.81 -31.60
N ASN A 472 14.38 27.70 -32.02
CA ASN A 472 13.71 26.67 -32.82
C ASN A 472 12.73 25.78 -32.03
N LEU A 473 12.75 25.80 -30.70
CA LEU A 473 11.80 25.05 -29.85
C LEU A 473 10.47 25.80 -29.67
N TYR A 474 10.51 27.13 -29.68
CA TYR A 474 9.35 28.00 -29.50
C TYR A 474 8.76 28.42 -30.85
N SER A 475 7.46 28.71 -30.88
CA SER A 475 6.78 29.19 -32.10
C SER A 475 7.26 30.61 -32.47
N LYS A 476 7.49 31.41 -31.44
CA LYS A 476 7.91 32.80 -31.49
C LYS A 476 8.75 33.13 -30.26
N THR A 477 10.01 33.50 -30.48
CA THR A 477 10.90 34.03 -29.44
C THR A 477 11.01 35.54 -29.59
N ILE A 478 10.97 36.26 -28.46
CA ILE A 478 11.20 37.70 -28.42
C ILE A 478 12.35 37.99 -27.46
N VAL A 479 13.31 38.80 -27.91
CA VAL A 479 14.50 39.19 -27.14
C VAL A 479 14.59 40.71 -27.07
N VAL A 480 14.94 41.27 -25.91
CA VAL A 480 15.12 42.71 -25.70
C VAL A 480 16.52 43.01 -25.18
N LEU A 481 17.21 43.98 -25.79
CA LEU A 481 18.53 44.45 -25.37
C LEU A 481 18.52 45.98 -25.25
N ASP A 482 18.47 46.50 -24.03
CA ASP A 482 18.51 47.94 -23.79
C ASP A 482 19.95 48.47 -23.73
N ALA A 483 20.16 49.65 -24.34
CA ALA A 483 21.40 50.42 -24.28
C ALA A 483 22.66 49.68 -24.79
N LEU A 484 22.62 49.16 -26.02
CA LEU A 484 23.80 48.53 -26.67
C LEU A 484 25.03 49.45 -26.72
N ASP A 485 24.86 50.77 -26.67
CA ASP A 485 25.96 51.72 -26.52
C ASP A 485 26.71 51.61 -25.19
N GLU A 486 26.13 51.02 -24.15
CA GLU A 486 26.83 50.78 -22.88
C GLU A 486 27.66 49.48 -22.88
N VAL A 487 27.58 48.67 -23.96
CA VAL A 487 28.52 47.58 -24.25
C VAL A 487 29.84 48.16 -24.76
N ALA A 488 30.96 47.57 -24.33
CA ALA A 488 32.30 47.96 -24.76
C ALA A 488 32.47 47.84 -26.29
N ILE A 489 33.13 48.82 -26.91
CA ILE A 489 33.20 48.96 -28.39
C ILE A 489 33.80 47.71 -29.07
N SER A 490 34.77 47.06 -28.44
CA SER A 490 35.35 45.78 -28.90
C SER A 490 34.37 44.61 -28.91
N GLU A 491 33.39 44.62 -28.00
CA GLU A 491 32.42 43.54 -27.78
C GLU A 491 31.15 43.72 -28.63
N ARG A 492 30.75 44.97 -28.92
CA ARG A 492 29.51 45.32 -29.67
C ARG A 492 29.38 44.53 -30.97
N ARG A 493 30.45 44.46 -31.79
CA ARG A 493 30.44 43.73 -33.06
C ARG A 493 30.19 42.24 -32.87
N GLN A 494 30.84 41.61 -31.89
CA GLN A 494 30.70 40.17 -31.63
C GLN A 494 29.30 39.84 -31.12
N LEU A 495 28.75 40.68 -30.22
CA LEU A 495 27.38 40.53 -29.73
C LEU A 495 26.36 40.64 -30.87
N THR A 496 26.44 41.69 -31.69
CA THR A 496 25.52 41.87 -32.83
C THR A 496 25.65 40.74 -33.84
N GLN A 497 26.87 40.30 -34.17
CA GLN A 497 27.10 39.19 -35.10
C GLN A 497 26.46 37.88 -34.60
N VAL A 498 26.61 37.53 -33.32
CA VAL A 498 25.98 36.32 -32.78
C VAL A 498 24.45 36.42 -32.82
N LEU A 499 23.88 37.59 -32.56
CA LEU A 499 22.43 37.79 -32.66
C LEU A 499 21.94 37.69 -34.12
N ASP A 500 22.64 38.30 -35.08
CA ASP A 500 22.35 38.17 -36.53
C ASP A 500 22.45 36.71 -37.00
N GLU A 501 23.49 35.98 -36.59
CA GLU A 501 23.72 34.58 -36.96
C GLU A 501 22.63 33.65 -36.41
N VAL A 502 22.23 33.81 -35.15
CA VAL A 502 21.20 32.96 -34.53
C VAL A 502 19.80 33.31 -35.06
N VAL A 503 19.52 34.58 -35.35
CA VAL A 503 18.24 34.99 -35.99
C VAL A 503 18.15 34.44 -37.42
N SER A 504 19.21 34.54 -38.22
CA SER A 504 19.22 34.07 -39.62
C SER A 504 19.22 32.55 -39.77
N GLN A 505 19.66 31.81 -38.75
CA GLN A 505 19.63 30.34 -38.71
C GLN A 505 18.35 29.78 -38.05
N SER A 506 17.48 30.63 -37.50
CA SER A 506 16.23 30.21 -36.86
C SER A 506 15.18 29.77 -37.88
N THR A 507 14.56 28.61 -37.65
CA THR A 507 13.39 28.14 -38.41
C THR A 507 12.08 28.71 -37.87
N SER A 508 12.10 29.24 -36.65
CA SER A 508 10.96 29.86 -35.96
C SER A 508 11.01 31.38 -36.00
N THR A 509 9.89 32.05 -35.68
CA THR A 509 9.85 33.51 -35.61
C THR A 509 10.73 34.02 -34.47
N VAL A 510 11.68 34.90 -34.75
CA VAL A 510 12.51 35.56 -33.74
C VAL A 510 12.44 37.06 -33.93
N LYS A 511 12.11 37.79 -32.86
CA LYS A 511 12.03 39.25 -32.87
C LYS A 511 12.99 39.80 -31.81
N ILE A 512 14.04 40.50 -32.23
CA ILE A 512 15.00 41.10 -31.32
C ILE A 512 14.84 42.62 -31.37
N PHE A 513 14.59 43.24 -30.23
CA PHE A 513 14.49 44.69 -30.07
C PHE A 513 15.74 45.21 -29.37
N ILE A 514 16.47 46.13 -30.00
CA ILE A 514 17.73 46.66 -29.50
C ILE A 514 17.63 48.18 -29.38
N SER A 515 17.87 48.74 -28.19
CA SER A 515 17.92 50.20 -27.99
C SER A 515 19.36 50.70 -27.92
N SER A 516 19.66 51.88 -28.49
CA SER A 516 20.96 52.54 -28.28
C SER A 516 21.00 54.04 -28.59
N ARG A 517 22.13 54.68 -28.27
CA ARG A 517 22.62 55.90 -28.95
C ARG A 517 23.02 55.60 -30.42
N PRO A 518 22.87 56.57 -31.34
CA PRO A 518 23.37 56.46 -32.70
C PRO A 518 24.90 56.71 -32.76
N ASP A 519 25.67 55.89 -32.04
CA ASP A 519 27.14 55.88 -32.18
C ASP A 519 27.52 55.46 -33.60
N GLU A 520 28.68 55.88 -34.11
CA GLU A 520 29.09 55.65 -35.50
C GLU A 520 29.25 54.15 -35.83
N ASP A 521 29.89 53.38 -34.95
CA ASP A 521 30.08 51.94 -35.09
C ASP A 521 28.76 51.16 -35.00
N ILE A 522 27.82 51.59 -34.14
CA ILE A 522 26.48 51.00 -34.07
C ILE A 522 25.68 51.35 -35.33
N THR A 523 25.78 52.59 -35.81
CA THR A 523 25.09 53.01 -37.04
C THR A 523 25.52 52.18 -38.24
N LEU A 524 26.81 51.85 -38.35
CA LEU A 524 27.34 50.92 -39.36
C LEU A 524 26.89 49.47 -39.17
N LEU A 525 26.79 48.97 -37.92
CA LEU A 525 26.30 47.61 -37.61
C LEU A 525 24.79 47.41 -37.89
N PHE A 526 24.04 48.50 -38.00
CA PHE A 526 22.58 48.51 -38.15
C PHE A 526 22.07 49.24 -39.41
N GLU A 527 22.96 49.65 -40.33
CA GLU A 527 22.61 50.40 -41.54
C GLU A 527 21.56 49.67 -42.41
N SER A 528 21.68 48.35 -42.54
CA SER A 528 20.75 47.49 -43.29
C SER A 528 19.54 46.99 -42.49
N LYS A 529 19.39 47.39 -41.21
CA LYS A 529 18.37 46.87 -40.30
C LYS A 529 17.19 47.86 -40.11
N PRO A 530 15.95 47.36 -39.94
CA PRO A 530 14.81 48.19 -39.54
C PRO A 530 15.13 49.02 -38.30
N ASN A 531 14.86 50.32 -38.34
CA ASN A 531 15.16 51.22 -37.24
C ASN A 531 14.12 52.34 -37.04
N ILE A 532 13.97 52.77 -35.79
CA ILE A 532 13.06 53.81 -35.32
C ILE A 532 13.88 54.84 -34.55
N GLN A 533 13.64 56.14 -34.77
CA GLN A 533 14.37 57.22 -34.12
C GLN A 533 13.50 58.04 -33.17
N ILE A 534 13.93 58.20 -31.91
CA ILE A 534 13.33 59.14 -30.95
C ILE A 534 14.15 60.43 -30.88
N GLY A 535 13.47 61.58 -30.88
CA GLY A 535 14.06 62.91 -30.71
C GLY A 535 13.41 63.71 -29.57
N LEU A 536 14.09 64.76 -29.12
CA LEU A 536 13.79 65.53 -27.90
C LEU A 536 12.54 66.45 -27.96
N LYS A 537 11.68 66.37 -28.99
CA LYS A 537 10.61 67.37 -29.27
C LYS A 537 9.18 66.91 -28.91
N THR A 538 8.98 66.09 -27.86
CA THR A 538 7.65 65.52 -27.56
C THR A 538 7.31 65.30 -26.08
N THR A 539 7.78 66.15 -25.16
CA THR A 539 7.36 66.10 -23.72
C THR A 539 5.86 66.26 -23.48
N SER A 540 5.09 66.75 -24.46
CA SER A 540 3.61 66.86 -24.42
C SER A 540 2.88 65.95 -25.42
N ARG A 541 3.58 65.02 -26.09
CA ARG A 541 2.99 64.16 -27.15
C ARG A 541 3.64 62.77 -27.32
N ALA A 542 4.45 62.31 -26.37
CA ALA A 542 5.14 61.02 -26.44
C ALA A 542 4.20 59.82 -26.69
N SER A 543 2.98 59.86 -26.16
CA SER A 543 1.94 58.83 -26.33
C SER A 543 1.38 58.73 -27.76
N SER A 544 1.43 59.78 -28.59
CA SER A 544 0.80 59.76 -29.92
C SER A 544 1.73 59.36 -31.07
N PHE A 545 3.03 59.21 -30.84
CA PHE A 545 4.02 58.99 -31.92
C PHE A 545 4.37 57.52 -32.17
N LEU A 546 4.13 56.62 -31.21
CA LEU A 546 4.35 55.18 -31.41
C LEU A 546 3.22 54.50 -32.19
N THR A 547 2.01 55.09 -32.19
CA THR A 547 0.85 54.58 -32.94
C THR A 547 1.06 54.63 -34.47
N THR A 548 1.91 55.53 -34.97
CA THR A 548 2.04 55.82 -36.42
C THR A 548 2.92 54.82 -37.18
N TYR A 549 3.74 54.01 -36.50
CA TYR A 549 4.65 53.03 -37.14
C TYR A 549 4.14 51.57 -37.12
N VAL A 550 2.97 51.32 -36.53
CA VAL A 550 2.37 49.99 -36.38
C VAL A 550 1.62 49.53 -37.64
N THR A 551 1.16 50.45 -38.50
CA THR A 551 0.19 50.17 -39.58
C THR A 551 0.76 49.85 -40.96
N ASN A 552 2.09 49.88 -41.18
CA ASN A 552 2.71 49.76 -42.51
C ASN A 552 3.61 48.51 -42.69
N MET A 553 3.30 47.38 -42.05
CA MET A 553 3.90 46.06 -42.34
C MET A 553 2.88 44.91 -42.20
N ASN A 554 1.79 45.00 -42.97
CA ASN A 554 0.83 43.89 -43.20
C ASN A 554 0.52 43.82 -44.71
N ASP A 555 1.51 43.36 -45.48
CA ASP A 555 1.42 42.77 -46.83
C ASP A 555 2.58 41.75 -46.93
#